data_AF-A0A2Z2P5D2-F1
#
_entry.id   AF-A0A2Z2P5D2-F1
#
_cell.length_a   1.000
_cell.length_b   1.000
_cell.length_c   1.000
_cell.angle_alpha   90.00
_cell.angle_beta   90.00
_cell.angle_gamma   90.00
#
_symmetry.space_group_name_H-M   'P 1'
#
loop_
_entity.id
_entity.type
_entity.pdbx_description
1 polymer ?
#
loop_
_entity_poly.entity_id
_entity_poly.type
_entity_poly.pdbx_seq_one_letter_code
_entity_poly.pdbx_strand_id
1 'polypeptide(L)'
;MTNMMSLTDTKEDDQPSLYMMPSIEARMDLAKLGDLLPDSVLQYCKSTQDVYESGNLTATRVMVQSALSAVFSNFLPHGNSSSSLSKTVQDSLPSIDIDLPLSNLASSLRKGEHLDALLNSPESASRETADVLMLLVEKLVSFLFVIPTEFEELNQRLIELSRELPANEPNVESDVDVDAVPDVAPDSKAA
;
A
#
# COMPACT_ATOMS: atom_id res chain seq x y z
N MET A 1 0.37 79.53 -24.31
CA MET A 1 -0.99 79.09 -23.98
C MET A 1 -0.88 77.73 -23.31
N THR A 2 -1.59 77.60 -22.20
CA THR A 2 -1.47 76.61 -21.13
C THR A 2 -2.29 75.34 -21.42
N ASN A 3 -2.00 74.28 -20.66
CA ASN A 3 -2.73 73.00 -20.45
C ASN A 3 -2.45 71.86 -21.44
N MET A 4 -2.32 70.59 -21.02
CA MET A 4 -2.42 69.98 -19.69
C MET A 4 -1.68 68.62 -19.69
N MET A 5 -1.04 68.34 -18.57
CA MET A 5 -0.48 67.06 -18.14
C MET A 5 -1.57 65.97 -18.10
N SER A 6 -1.28 64.76 -18.58
CA SER A 6 -1.99 63.55 -18.15
C SER A 6 -0.95 62.53 -17.70
N LEU A 7 -0.68 62.54 -16.40
CA LEU A 7 -0.05 61.46 -15.66
C LEU A 7 -1.09 60.36 -15.51
N THR A 8 -0.87 59.21 -16.14
CA THR A 8 -1.43 57.95 -15.63
C THR A 8 -0.30 57.15 -15.04
N ASP A 9 -0.12 57.39 -13.74
CA ASP A 9 0.41 56.44 -12.77
C ASP A 9 -0.47 55.19 -12.81
N THR A 10 0.07 54.06 -13.25
CA THR A 10 -0.57 52.76 -13.06
C THR A 10 0.43 51.87 -12.33
N LYS A 11 0.29 51.86 -11.01
CA LYS A 11 0.98 50.98 -10.08
C LYS A 11 0.52 49.53 -10.25
N GLU A 12 1.50 48.65 -10.11
CA GLU A 12 1.47 47.32 -9.47
C GLU A 12 0.12 46.58 -9.41
N ASP A 13 0.07 45.46 -10.13
CA ASP A 13 -0.78 44.32 -9.76
C ASP A 13 0.11 43.06 -9.74
N ASP A 14 1.16 43.10 -8.90
CA ASP A 14 1.95 41.92 -8.54
C ASP A 14 1.23 41.23 -7.37
N GLN A 15 0.05 40.67 -7.64
CA GLN A 15 -0.60 39.80 -6.67
C GLN A 15 0.24 38.54 -6.51
N PRO A 16 0.61 38.13 -5.28
CA PRO A 16 1.25 36.85 -5.07
C PRO A 16 0.27 35.76 -5.48
N SER A 17 0.49 35.15 -6.64
CA SER A 17 -0.23 33.96 -7.06
C SER A 17 0.11 32.85 -6.07
N LEU A 18 -0.81 32.55 -5.15
CA LEU A 18 -0.71 31.41 -4.26
C LEU A 18 -0.77 30.14 -5.11
N TYR A 19 0.41 29.64 -5.50
CA TYR A 19 0.53 28.31 -6.09
C TYR A 19 0.30 27.28 -4.99
N MET A 20 -0.95 26.86 -4.83
CA MET A 20 -1.25 25.61 -4.15
C MET A 20 -0.81 24.48 -5.09
N MET A 21 0.20 23.71 -4.70
CA MET A 21 0.44 22.42 -5.36
C MET A 21 -0.87 21.63 -5.30
N PRO A 22 -1.27 20.96 -6.40
CA PRO A 22 -2.39 20.04 -6.33
C PRO A 22 -2.11 19.07 -5.19
N SER A 23 -3.12 18.83 -4.35
CA SER A 23 -3.01 17.88 -3.25
C SER A 23 -2.38 16.61 -3.81
N ILE A 24 -1.18 16.27 -3.34
CA ILE A 24 -0.65 14.91 -3.47
C ILE A 24 -1.80 14.02 -3.03
N GLU A 25 -2.27 13.15 -3.93
CA GLU A 25 -3.45 12.29 -3.72
C GLU A 25 -3.57 11.95 -2.25
N ALA A 26 -4.61 12.48 -1.61
CA ALA A 26 -4.66 12.52 -0.15
C ALA A 26 -4.47 11.10 0.36
N ARG A 27 -3.36 10.85 1.04
CA ARG A 27 -3.07 9.54 1.60
C ARG A 27 -4.20 9.17 2.54
N MET A 28 -4.48 7.87 2.59
CA MET A 28 -5.56 7.32 3.39
C MET A 28 -5.50 7.86 4.83
N ASP A 29 -6.62 8.42 5.29
CA ASP A 29 -6.77 8.96 6.65
C ASP A 29 -6.88 7.81 7.66
N LEU A 30 -5.74 7.41 8.22
CA LEU A 30 -5.64 6.31 9.17
C LEU A 30 -6.41 6.56 10.48
N ALA A 31 -6.77 7.80 10.80
CA ALA A 31 -7.57 8.09 12.00
C ALA A 31 -9.00 7.54 11.86
N LYS A 32 -9.54 7.47 10.63
CA LYS A 32 -10.88 6.93 10.35
C LYS A 32 -10.94 5.41 10.27
N LEU A 33 -9.80 4.73 10.30
CA LEU A 33 -9.67 3.27 10.16
C LEU A 33 -9.44 2.55 11.48
N GLY A 34 -9.43 3.27 12.61
CA GLY A 34 -9.12 2.72 13.93
C GLY A 34 -10.00 1.52 14.31
N ASP A 35 -11.28 1.55 13.94
CA ASP A 35 -12.22 0.46 14.26
C ASP A 35 -12.19 -0.69 13.24
N LEU A 36 -11.55 -0.50 12.09
CA LEU A 36 -11.53 -1.46 10.97
C LEU A 36 -10.25 -2.29 10.92
N LEU A 37 -9.14 -1.77 11.46
CA LEU A 37 -7.83 -2.40 11.42
C LEU A 37 -7.41 -2.89 12.81
N PRO A 38 -6.70 -4.03 12.92
CA PRO A 38 -6.03 -4.39 14.16
C PRO A 38 -5.05 -3.29 14.60
N ASP A 39 -4.95 -3.03 15.91
CA ASP A 39 -4.08 -2.00 16.48
C ASP A 39 -2.63 -2.11 15.99
N SER A 40 -2.14 -3.35 15.84
CA SER A 40 -0.80 -3.63 15.33
C SER A 40 -0.60 -3.09 13.92
N VAL A 41 -1.53 -3.36 13.00
CA VAL A 41 -1.48 -2.87 11.61
C VAL A 41 -1.56 -1.36 11.58
N LEU A 42 -2.52 -0.79 12.32
CA LEU A 42 -2.73 0.65 12.38
C LEU A 42 -1.46 1.39 12.84
N GLN A 43 -0.79 0.88 13.87
CA GLN A 43 0.44 1.46 14.38
C GLN A 43 1.57 1.43 13.35
N TYR A 44 1.78 0.32 12.65
CA TYR A 44 2.81 0.22 11.62
C TYR A 44 2.50 1.13 10.42
N CYS A 45 1.24 1.22 10.00
CA CYS A 45 0.83 2.11 8.92
C CYS A 45 1.05 3.60 9.29
N LYS A 46 0.65 4.02 10.49
CA LYS A 46 0.88 5.40 10.99
C LYS A 46 2.36 5.73 11.03
N SER A 47 3.15 4.85 11.66
CA SER A 47 4.60 5.04 11.76
C SER A 47 5.27 5.11 10.37
N THR A 48 4.75 4.36 9.39
CA THR A 48 5.25 4.42 8.01
C THR A 48 4.90 5.75 7.33
N GLN A 49 3.68 6.26 7.55
CA GLN A 49 3.29 7.59 7.06
C GLN A 49 4.16 8.69 7.68
N ASP A 50 4.33 8.70 9.00
CA ASP A 50 5.15 9.69 9.72
C ASP A 50 6.60 9.71 9.19
N VAL A 51 7.19 8.52 9.00
CA VAL A 51 8.56 8.41 8.48
C VAL A 51 8.65 8.87 7.03
N TYR A 52 7.66 8.57 6.20
CA TYR A 52 7.61 9.11 4.83
C TYR A 52 7.48 10.63 4.81
N GLU A 53 6.60 11.19 5.64
CA GLU A 53 6.37 12.64 5.73
C GLU A 53 7.60 13.38 6.28
N SER A 54 8.42 12.72 7.10
CA SER A 54 9.72 13.24 7.54
C SER A 54 10.78 13.34 6.43
N GLY A 55 10.52 12.75 5.25
CA GLY A 55 11.46 12.72 4.11
C GLY A 55 12.56 11.67 4.21
N ASN A 56 12.55 10.81 5.24
CA ASN A 56 13.56 9.77 5.40
C ASN A 56 13.25 8.53 4.53
N LEU A 57 13.67 8.58 3.26
CA LEU A 57 13.36 7.55 2.26
C LEU A 57 13.91 6.15 2.63
N THR A 58 15.10 6.08 3.23
CA THR A 58 15.70 4.81 3.64
C THR A 58 14.87 4.16 4.75
N ALA A 59 14.49 4.93 5.77
CA ALA A 59 13.62 4.46 6.83
C ALA A 59 12.21 4.12 6.29
N THR A 60 11.68 4.90 5.34
CA THR A 60 10.41 4.57 4.68
C THR A 60 10.43 3.18 4.09
N ARG A 61 11.48 2.83 3.33
CA ARG A 61 11.59 1.51 2.70
C ARG A 61 11.55 0.37 3.72
N VAL A 62 12.27 0.52 4.83
CA VAL A 62 12.27 -0.47 5.93
C VAL A 62 10.89 -0.55 6.58
N MET A 63 10.28 0.59 6.87
CA MET A 63 8.97 0.67 7.52
C MET A 63 7.86 0.08 6.65
N VAL A 64 7.90 0.29 5.33
CA VAL A 64 6.98 -0.34 4.37
C VAL A 64 7.09 -1.87 4.45
N GLN A 65 8.30 -2.43 4.53
CA GLN A 65 8.49 -3.88 4.67
C GLN A 65 7.85 -4.40 5.98
N SER A 66 8.05 -3.70 7.09
CA SER A 66 7.44 -4.05 8.38
C SER A 66 5.92 -3.91 8.37
N ALA A 67 5.38 -2.85 7.75
CA ALA A 67 3.95 -2.64 7.61
C ALA A 67 3.29 -3.73 6.76
N LEU A 68 3.89 -4.10 5.61
CA LEU A 68 3.41 -5.21 4.80
C LEU A 68 3.41 -6.51 5.61
N SER A 69 4.47 -6.79 6.36
CA SER A 69 4.52 -7.98 7.22
C SER A 69 3.39 -7.96 8.26
N ALA A 70 3.16 -6.82 8.92
CA ALA A 70 2.10 -6.68 9.92
C ALA A 70 0.70 -6.87 9.32
N VAL A 71 0.43 -6.34 8.12
CA VAL A 71 -0.84 -6.51 7.39
C VAL A 71 -1.14 -8.00 7.19
N PHE A 72 -0.18 -8.76 6.65
CA PHE A 72 -0.39 -10.18 6.35
C PHE A 72 -0.29 -11.11 7.56
N SER A 73 0.38 -10.69 8.64
CA SER A 73 0.56 -11.51 9.85
C SER A 73 -0.76 -11.87 10.53
N ASN A 74 -1.80 -11.03 10.41
CA ASN A 74 -3.12 -11.30 10.99
C ASN A 74 -3.86 -12.44 10.27
N PHE A 75 -3.40 -12.82 9.07
CA PHE A 75 -3.98 -13.88 8.26
C PHE A 75 -3.11 -15.14 8.25
N LEU A 76 -2.06 -15.21 9.09
CA LEU A 76 -1.27 -16.43 9.20
C LEU A 76 -2.01 -17.51 10.00
N PRO A 77 -1.95 -18.78 9.57
CA PRO A 77 -2.49 -19.88 10.35
C PRO A 77 -1.75 -20.02 11.69
N HIS A 78 -2.49 -20.41 12.74
CA HIS A 78 -1.94 -20.53 14.10
C HIS A 78 -0.68 -21.42 14.14
N GLY A 79 0.40 -20.88 14.72
CA GLY A 79 1.68 -21.58 14.85
C GLY A 79 2.65 -21.41 13.68
N ASN A 80 2.27 -20.68 12.62
CA ASN A 80 3.20 -20.33 11.56
C ASN A 80 3.84 -18.95 11.84
N SER A 81 5.17 -18.94 11.98
CA SER A 81 5.96 -17.70 11.98
C SER A 81 6.93 -17.80 10.81
N SER A 82 6.71 -16.99 9.77
CA SER A 82 7.54 -16.98 8.58
C SER A 82 8.75 -16.06 8.76
N SER A 83 9.90 -16.44 8.21
CA SER A 83 11.14 -15.68 8.26
C SER A 83 11.27 -14.63 7.15
N SER A 84 10.55 -14.77 6.03
CA SER A 84 10.59 -13.82 4.91
C SER A 84 9.21 -13.27 4.59
N LEU A 85 9.15 -12.00 4.17
CA LEU A 85 7.90 -11.35 3.76
C LEU A 85 7.21 -12.12 2.65
N SER A 86 7.95 -12.59 1.64
CA SER A 86 7.40 -13.38 0.53
C SER A 86 6.63 -14.61 1.02
N LYS A 87 7.21 -15.35 1.97
CA LYS A 87 6.57 -16.53 2.55
C LYS A 87 5.42 -16.15 3.48
N THR A 88 5.52 -15.05 4.22
CA THR A 88 4.41 -14.51 5.03
C THR A 88 3.19 -14.22 4.15
N VAL A 89 3.38 -13.56 3.01
CA VAL A 89 2.29 -13.29 2.08
C VAL A 89 1.72 -14.60 1.56
N GLN A 90 2.56 -15.49 1.01
CA GLN A 90 2.10 -16.77 0.44
C GLN A 90 1.32 -17.63 1.43
N ASP A 91 1.81 -17.76 2.66
CA ASP A 91 1.17 -18.57 3.71
C ASP A 91 -0.13 -17.95 4.22
N SER A 92 -0.30 -16.62 4.05
CA SER A 92 -1.51 -15.90 4.46
C SER A 92 -2.65 -15.92 3.44
N LEU A 93 -2.34 -16.05 2.14
CA LEU A 93 -3.34 -16.02 1.06
C LEU A 93 -4.52 -16.98 1.27
N PRO A 94 -4.33 -18.24 1.70
CA PRO A 94 -5.44 -19.18 1.87
C PRO A 94 -6.41 -18.80 3.00
N SER A 95 -5.99 -17.94 3.93
CA SER A 95 -6.83 -17.47 5.05
C SER A 95 -7.57 -16.17 4.73
N ILE A 96 -7.29 -15.55 3.57
CA ILE A 96 -7.99 -14.34 3.11
C ILE A 96 -9.15 -14.78 2.22
N ASP A 97 -10.37 -14.63 2.73
CA ASP A 97 -11.58 -14.91 1.95
C ASP A 97 -11.97 -13.69 1.10
N ILE A 98 -11.34 -13.58 -0.07
CA ILE A 98 -11.58 -12.52 -1.05
C ILE A 98 -13.01 -12.63 -1.62
N ASP A 99 -13.58 -13.83 -1.65
CA ASP A 99 -14.89 -14.12 -2.23
C ASP A 99 -16.04 -13.85 -1.24
N LEU A 100 -15.75 -13.71 0.06
CA LEU A 100 -16.74 -13.48 1.11
C LEU A 100 -17.72 -12.33 0.82
N PRO A 101 -17.28 -11.13 0.38
CA PRO A 101 -18.20 -10.03 0.12
C PRO A 101 -19.18 -10.34 -1.02
N LEU A 102 -18.70 -11.01 -2.07
CA LEU A 102 -19.51 -11.38 -3.23
C LEU A 102 -20.47 -12.53 -2.93
N SER A 103 -20.03 -13.51 -2.13
CA SER A 103 -20.88 -14.61 -1.69
C SER A 103 -21.98 -14.16 -0.72
N ASN A 104 -21.67 -13.21 0.18
CA ASN A 104 -22.66 -12.55 1.03
C ASN A 104 -23.67 -11.75 0.21
N LEU A 105 -23.22 -11.00 -0.80
CA LEU A 105 -24.10 -10.28 -1.71
C LEU A 105 -25.01 -11.23 -2.49
N ALA A 106 -24.46 -12.30 -3.08
CA ALA A 106 -25.23 -13.31 -3.80
C ALA A 106 -26.29 -13.97 -2.92
N SER A 107 -25.99 -14.14 -1.62
CA SER A 107 -26.96 -14.63 -0.64
C SER A 107 -28.07 -13.61 -0.38
N SER A 108 -27.74 -12.31 -0.27
CA SER A 108 -28.72 -11.23 -0.08
C SER A 108 -29.66 -11.00 -1.28
N LEU A 109 -29.24 -11.42 -2.48
CA LEU A 109 -30.05 -11.39 -3.71
C LEU A 109 -31.01 -12.58 -3.84
N ARG A 110 -30.98 -13.57 -2.93
CA ARG A 110 -31.92 -14.68 -2.97
C ARG A 110 -33.34 -14.18 -2.70
N LYS A 111 -34.32 -14.84 -3.30
CA LYS A 111 -35.72 -14.43 -3.19
C LYS A 111 -36.17 -14.34 -1.73
N GLY A 112 -36.68 -13.18 -1.34
CA GLY A 112 -37.16 -12.90 0.02
C GLY A 112 -36.07 -12.46 1.01
N GLU A 113 -34.82 -12.35 0.59
CA GLU A 113 -33.73 -11.77 1.37
C GLU A 113 -33.72 -10.24 1.26
N HIS A 114 -32.88 -9.59 2.09
CA HIS A 114 -32.90 -8.14 2.28
C HIS A 114 -32.76 -7.34 0.97
N LEU A 115 -31.79 -7.66 0.12
CA LEU A 115 -31.58 -6.91 -1.11
C LEU A 115 -32.65 -7.22 -2.17
N ASP A 116 -33.09 -8.48 -2.28
CA ASP A 116 -34.20 -8.86 -3.15
C ASP A 116 -35.50 -8.13 -2.78
N ALA A 117 -35.80 -8.01 -1.49
CA ALA A 117 -36.96 -7.27 -1.00
C ALA A 117 -36.86 -5.76 -1.32
N LEU A 118 -35.68 -5.16 -1.16
CA LEU A 118 -35.45 -3.75 -1.45
C LEU A 118 -35.54 -3.43 -2.96
N LEU A 119 -35.16 -4.36 -3.83
CA LEU A 119 -35.22 -4.19 -5.29
C LEU A 119 -36.62 -4.43 -5.87
N ASN A 120 -37.39 -5.36 -5.29
CA ASN A 120 -38.68 -5.77 -5.84
C ASN A 120 -39.90 -5.15 -5.15
N SER A 121 -39.72 -4.50 -3.99
CA SER A 121 -40.84 -3.83 -3.31
C SER A 121 -41.03 -2.40 -3.85
N PRO A 122 -42.19 -2.04 -4.40
CA PRO A 122 -42.46 -0.65 -4.76
C PRO A 122 -42.56 0.27 -3.54
N GLU A 123 -42.78 -0.28 -2.34
CA GLU A 123 -42.84 0.48 -1.08
C GLU A 123 -41.45 0.82 -0.49
N SER A 124 -40.38 0.16 -0.95
CA SER A 124 -39.00 0.47 -0.55
C SER A 124 -38.36 1.63 -1.33
N ALA A 125 -39.12 2.31 -2.20
CA ALA A 125 -38.65 3.46 -2.98
C ALA A 125 -38.50 4.72 -2.11
N SER A 126 -37.57 4.68 -1.16
CA SER A 126 -37.15 5.82 -0.36
C SER A 126 -35.81 6.39 -0.86
N ARG A 127 -35.53 7.65 -0.56
CA ARG A 127 -34.23 8.25 -0.87
C ARG A 127 -33.08 7.51 -0.19
N GLU A 128 -33.27 7.08 1.06
CA GLU A 128 -32.28 6.32 1.82
C GLU A 128 -31.96 4.98 1.14
N THR A 129 -33.00 4.26 0.67
CA THR A 129 -32.81 3.01 -0.08
C THR A 129 -32.07 3.26 -1.40
N ALA A 130 -32.41 4.32 -2.13
CA ALA A 130 -31.70 4.68 -3.36
C ALA A 130 -30.23 5.01 -3.10
N ASP A 131 -29.92 5.77 -2.04
CA ASP A 131 -28.56 6.13 -1.66
C ASP A 131 -27.73 4.88 -1.32
N VAL A 132 -28.29 3.93 -0.55
CA VAL A 132 -27.62 2.66 -0.21
C VAL A 132 -27.39 1.79 -1.45
N LEU A 133 -28.38 1.68 -2.35
CA LEU A 133 -28.24 0.91 -3.59
C LEU A 133 -27.19 1.51 -4.53
N MET A 134 -27.14 2.85 -4.62
CA MET A 134 -26.09 3.52 -5.38
C MET A 134 -24.71 3.29 -4.77
N LEU A 135 -24.59 3.40 -3.44
CA LEU A 135 -23.34 3.10 -2.75
C LEU A 135 -22.90 1.65 -2.98
N LEU A 136 -23.83 0.69 -2.97
CA LEU A 136 -23.54 -0.71 -3.30
C LEU A 136 -22.95 -0.85 -4.71
N VAL A 137 -23.55 -0.21 -5.71
CA VAL A 137 -23.04 -0.22 -7.09
C VAL A 137 -21.63 0.38 -7.16
N GLU A 138 -21.40 1.53 -6.52
CA GLU A 138 -20.09 2.16 -6.47
C GLU A 138 -19.03 1.25 -5.83
N LYS A 139 -19.34 0.61 -4.70
CA LYS A 139 -18.42 -0.32 -4.03
C LYS A 139 -18.15 -1.57 -4.86
N LEU A 140 -19.13 -2.09 -5.60
CA LEU A 140 -18.93 -3.23 -6.48
C LEU A 140 -18.06 -2.89 -7.69
N VAL A 141 -18.31 -1.74 -8.33
CA VAL A 141 -17.45 -1.27 -9.43
C VAL A 141 -16.02 -1.07 -8.93
N SER A 142 -15.87 -0.46 -7.74
CA SER A 142 -14.56 -0.27 -7.13
C SER A 142 -13.86 -1.60 -6.85
N PHE A 143 -14.54 -2.55 -6.23
CA PHE A 143 -13.97 -3.85 -5.85
C PHE A 143 -13.61 -4.74 -7.06
N LEU A 144 -14.46 -4.77 -8.09
CA LEU A 144 -14.30 -5.70 -9.22
C LEU A 144 -13.41 -5.16 -10.35
N PHE A 145 -13.33 -3.84 -10.50
CA PHE A 145 -12.64 -3.23 -11.64
C PHE A 145 -11.56 -2.24 -11.21
N VAL A 146 -11.89 -1.27 -10.34
CA VAL A 146 -10.96 -0.20 -10.00
C VAL A 146 -9.77 -0.74 -9.21
N ILE A 147 -10.02 -1.40 -8.08
CA ILE A 147 -8.96 -1.92 -7.19
C ILE A 147 -8.03 -2.89 -7.94
N PRO A 148 -8.53 -3.90 -8.68
CA PRO A 148 -7.65 -4.78 -9.46
C PRO A 148 -6.80 -4.04 -10.49
N THR A 149 -7.36 -3.06 -11.20
CA THR A 149 -6.62 -2.25 -12.17
C THR A 149 -5.54 -1.40 -11.48
N GLU A 150 -5.86 -0.74 -10.37
CA GLU A 150 -4.88 0.03 -9.58
C GLU A 150 -3.72 -0.83 -9.09
N PHE A 151 -3.99 -2.07 -8.64
CA PHE A 151 -2.93 -3.01 -8.25
C PHE A 151 -2.04 -3.44 -9.43
N GLU A 152 -2.61 -3.63 -10.61
CA GLU A 152 -1.85 -3.96 -11.82
C GLU A 152 -0.96 -2.78 -12.24
N GLU A 153 -1.48 -1.54 -12.23
CA GLU A 153 -0.69 -0.34 -12.50
C GLU A 153 0.43 -0.16 -11.48
N LEU A 154 0.15 -0.38 -10.19
CA LEU A 154 1.16 -0.32 -9.14
C LEU A 154 2.26 -1.35 -9.37
N ASN A 155 1.90 -2.59 -9.74
CA ASN A 155 2.85 -3.64 -10.05
C ASN A 155 3.74 -3.27 -11.25
N GLN A 156 3.18 -2.68 -12.30
CA GLN A 156 3.95 -2.20 -13.45
C GLN A 156 4.98 -1.14 -13.05
N ARG A 157 4.58 -0.15 -12.24
CA ARG A 157 5.51 0.87 -11.70
C ARG A 157 6.62 0.25 -10.85
N LEU A 158 6.29 -0.73 -10.00
CA LEU A 158 7.28 -1.45 -9.20
C LEU A 158 8.30 -2.19 -10.07
N ILE A 159 7.84 -2.83 -11.15
CA ILE A 159 8.70 -3.51 -12.12
C ILE A 159 9.61 -2.50 -12.82
N GLU A 160 9.08 -1.37 -13.28
CA GLU A 160 9.87 -0.30 -13.91
C GLU A 160 10.97 0.21 -12.98
N LEU A 161 10.61 0.60 -11.75
CA LEU A 161 11.57 1.07 -10.75
C LEU A 161 12.63 0.01 -10.43
N SER A 162 12.26 -1.27 -10.39
CA SER A 162 13.22 -2.34 -10.13
C SER A 162 14.27 -2.52 -11.23
N ARG A 163 13.96 -2.13 -12.49
CA ARG A 163 14.90 -2.18 -13.63
C ARG A 163 15.90 -1.03 -13.62
N GLU A 164 15.55 0.09 -13.00
CA GLU A 164 16.42 1.26 -12.84
C GLU A 164 17.45 1.09 -11.72
N LEU A 165 17.30 0.04 -10.89
CA LEU A 165 18.28 -0.27 -9.86
C LEU A 165 19.58 -0.78 -10.51
N PRO A 166 20.75 -0.24 -10.14
CA PRO A 166 22.01 -0.77 -10.63
C PRO A 166 22.11 -2.25 -10.26
N ALA A 167 22.47 -3.09 -11.24
CA ALA A 167 22.79 -4.48 -10.97
C ALA A 167 23.85 -4.51 -9.87
N ASN A 168 23.55 -5.16 -8.74
CA ASN A 168 24.58 -5.48 -7.75
C ASN A 168 25.66 -6.24 -8.52
N GLU A 169 26.83 -5.61 -8.73
CA GLU A 169 28.00 -6.34 -9.20
C GLU A 169 28.22 -7.49 -8.20
N PRO A 170 28.28 -8.74 -8.67
CA PRO A 170 28.62 -9.84 -7.79
C PRO A 170 30.00 -9.51 -7.24
N ASN A 171 30.06 -9.27 -5.92
CA ASN A 171 31.30 -9.11 -5.20
C ASN A 171 32.05 -10.44 -5.36
N VAL A 172 32.93 -10.52 -6.36
CA VAL A 172 33.93 -11.57 -6.47
C VAL A 172 34.90 -11.26 -5.34
N GLU A 173 34.59 -11.77 -4.15
CA GLU A 173 35.62 -11.97 -3.14
C GLU A 173 36.63 -12.93 -3.76
N SER A 174 37.72 -12.31 -4.21
CA SER A 174 38.93 -12.93 -4.70
C SER A 174 39.36 -14.08 -3.81
N ASP A 175 39.63 -15.21 -4.45
CA ASP A 175 40.47 -16.29 -3.95
C ASP A 175 41.64 -15.72 -3.13
N VAL A 176 41.64 -16.02 -1.84
CA VAL A 176 42.89 -16.06 -1.08
C VAL A 176 43.36 -17.50 -1.15
N ASP A 177 44.22 -17.75 -2.15
CA ASP A 177 45.13 -18.88 -2.18
C ASP A 177 45.83 -19.00 -0.82
N VAL A 178 45.47 -20.03 -0.05
CA VAL A 178 46.30 -20.52 1.05
C VAL A 178 46.78 -21.90 0.66
N ASP A 179 47.82 -21.95 -0.17
CA ASP A 179 48.63 -23.15 -0.30
C ASP A 179 50.13 -22.78 -0.37
N ALA A 180 50.83 -23.09 0.72
CA ALA A 180 52.24 -23.49 0.76
C ALA A 180 52.68 -23.63 2.24
N VAL A 181 52.78 -24.82 2.85
CA VAL A 181 53.82 -25.89 2.71
C VAL A 181 54.41 -26.15 4.12
N PRO A 182 54.93 -27.32 4.53
CA PRO A 182 54.67 -28.72 4.16
C PRO A 182 54.47 -29.68 5.37
N ASP A 183 54.10 -30.91 5.01
CA ASP A 183 54.25 -32.19 5.72
C ASP A 183 55.66 -32.45 6.31
N VAL A 184 55.73 -32.80 7.60
CA VAL A 184 56.78 -33.65 8.20
C VAL A 184 56.18 -34.44 9.40
N ALA A 185 55.79 -35.68 9.15
CA ALA A 185 55.94 -36.77 10.14
C ALA A 185 57.44 -37.22 10.14
N PRO A 186 58.03 -37.87 11.17
CA PRO A 186 57.38 -38.93 11.97
C PRO A 186 57.84 -39.13 13.44
N ASP A 187 57.12 -40.04 14.09
CA ASP A 187 57.59 -41.10 15.00
C ASP A 187 57.92 -40.88 16.51
N SER A 188 57.46 -41.90 17.24
CA SER A 188 58.02 -42.50 18.47
C SER A 188 57.84 -41.89 19.87
N LYS A 189 56.99 -42.61 20.63
CA LYS A 189 57.27 -43.35 21.88
C LYS A 189 57.24 -42.67 23.27
N ALA A 190 56.57 -43.44 24.15
CA ALA A 190 56.78 -43.65 25.58
C ALA A 190 56.34 -42.51 26.52
N ALA A 191 55.63 -42.74 27.62
CA ALA A 191 55.37 -43.95 28.39
C ALA A 191 53.99 -43.89 29.07
#